data_AF-A0A7C3UX66-F1
#
_entry.id   AF-A0A7C3UX66-F1
#
_cell.length_a   1.000
_cell.length_b   1.000
_cell.length_c   1.000
_cell.angle_alpha   90.00
_cell.angle_beta   90.00
_cell.angle_gamma   90.00
#
_symmetry.space_group_name_H-M   'P 1'
#
loop_
_entity.id
_entity.type
_entity.pdbx_description
1 polymer ?
#
loop_
_entity_poly.entity_id
_entity_poly.type
_entity_poly.pdbx_seq_one_letter_code
_entity_poly.pdbx_strand_id
1 'polypeptide(L)'
;MPFSILFPDTYEGPRETPEAPDFFGDLNLDQVVDGITAGRDQYGLKPFFHTSLAGIDAVRYRQEVFRDLENRGVRGPVETFSQAMAAMRERLAQAEKLRYRYQKEAWFVDAVAVYGEAVAALARDLQSADVASRGLAAFRAHITSYARSAAFTSLWRELQELQTALSTVRYCLLIKGKHIRVRKYESETDYSADVAQTFAKFRQGAVKSYRVNFPDWPQMNHVEAAVLDLVAKLYPDV
;
A
#
# COMPACT_ATOMS: atom_id res chain seq x y z
N MET A 1 -3.51 22.21 -13.47
CA MET A 1 -2.23 21.55 -13.81
C MET A 1 -1.87 20.61 -12.66
N PRO A 2 -1.41 19.38 -12.93
CA PRO A 2 -0.92 18.50 -11.87
C PRO A 2 0.34 19.11 -11.23
N PHE A 3 0.44 19.00 -9.90
CA PHE A 3 1.60 19.45 -9.13
C PHE A 3 2.88 18.73 -9.59
N SER A 4 4.02 19.42 -9.61
CA SER A 4 5.31 18.79 -9.83
C SER A 4 6.35 19.24 -8.80
N ILE A 5 7.09 18.28 -8.27
CA ILE A 5 8.24 18.54 -7.39
C ILE A 5 9.55 18.80 -8.17
N LEU A 6 9.58 18.50 -9.47
CA LEU A 6 10.79 18.61 -10.31
C LEU A 6 10.80 19.86 -11.19
N PHE A 7 9.68 20.59 -11.26
CA PHE A 7 9.50 21.78 -12.09
C PHE A 7 8.74 22.85 -11.33
N PRO A 8 9.23 24.11 -11.26
CA PRO A 8 8.43 25.20 -10.73
C PRO A 8 7.23 25.48 -11.64
N ASP A 9 6.17 26.07 -11.08
CA ASP A 9 4.95 26.39 -11.83
C ASP A 9 5.19 27.36 -12.99
N THR A 10 6.24 28.17 -12.90
CA THR A 10 6.69 29.12 -13.92
C THR A 10 7.56 28.49 -15.02
N TYR A 11 7.82 27.18 -14.98
CA TYR A 11 8.63 26.51 -15.98
C TYR A 11 7.87 26.30 -17.29
N GLU A 12 8.37 26.89 -18.37
CA GLU A 12 7.75 26.89 -19.70
C GLU A 12 8.33 25.83 -20.67
N GLY A 13 9.36 25.09 -20.26
CA GLY A 13 10.01 24.08 -21.10
C GLY A 13 9.33 22.69 -21.09
N PRO A 14 9.83 21.74 -21.90
CA PRO A 14 9.37 20.36 -21.88
C PRO A 14 9.68 19.73 -20.51
N ARG A 15 8.73 18.95 -19.99
CA ARG A 15 8.86 18.24 -18.70
C ARG A 15 9.36 16.80 -18.87
N GLU A 16 9.06 16.19 -20.00
CA GLU A 16 9.51 14.85 -20.37
C GLU A 16 9.96 14.87 -21.83
N THR A 17 11.08 14.22 -22.11
CA THR A 17 11.59 14.01 -23.46
C THR A 17 11.66 12.50 -23.71
N PRO A 18 10.71 11.92 -24.46
CA PRO A 18 10.63 10.47 -24.61
C PRO A 18 11.92 9.86 -25.21
N GLU A 19 12.46 10.52 -26.22
CA GLU A 19 13.66 10.08 -26.92
C GLU A 19 14.93 10.59 -26.21
N ALA A 20 15.93 9.71 -26.10
CA ALA A 20 17.22 10.10 -25.55
C ALA A 20 17.94 11.03 -26.54
N PRO A 21 18.59 12.12 -26.07
CA PRO A 21 19.43 12.93 -26.93
C PRO A 21 20.59 12.12 -27.53
N ASP A 22 20.97 12.40 -28.77
CA ASP A 22 21.99 11.66 -29.52
C ASP A 22 23.31 11.47 -28.74
N PHE A 23 23.71 12.50 -27.98
CA PHE A 23 24.96 12.49 -27.19
C PHE A 23 24.93 11.55 -25.98
N PHE A 24 23.78 10.96 -25.61
CA PHE A 24 23.70 10.05 -24.45
C PHE A 24 24.53 8.78 -24.66
N GLY A 25 24.49 8.21 -25.87
CA GLY A 25 25.30 7.05 -26.21
C GLY A 25 26.80 7.40 -26.20
N ASP A 26 27.17 8.54 -26.79
CA ASP A 26 28.57 8.99 -26.85
C ASP A 26 29.18 9.22 -25.46
N LEU A 27 28.38 9.70 -24.52
CA LEU A 27 28.80 9.98 -23.14
C LEU A 27 28.52 8.82 -22.17
N ASN A 28 28.04 7.68 -22.66
CA ASN A 28 27.57 6.54 -21.84
C ASN A 28 26.54 6.93 -20.76
N LEU A 29 25.77 8.00 -20.97
CA LEU A 29 24.74 8.45 -20.04
C LEU A 29 23.51 7.54 -20.07
N ASP A 30 23.27 6.87 -21.19
CA ASP A 30 22.29 5.79 -21.33
C ASP A 30 22.50 4.69 -20.28
N GLN A 31 23.75 4.22 -20.11
CA GLN A 31 24.10 3.19 -19.11
C GLN A 31 23.88 3.69 -17.68
N VAL A 32 24.17 4.97 -17.41
CA VAL A 32 23.94 5.59 -16.10
C VAL A 32 22.43 5.66 -15.80
N VAL A 33 21.63 6.09 -16.78
CA VAL A 33 20.17 6.16 -16.63
C VAL A 33 19.59 4.76 -16.45
N ASP A 34 20.05 3.76 -17.20
CA ASP A 34 19.64 2.37 -17.05
C ASP A 34 19.97 1.84 -15.65
N GLY A 35 21.17 2.11 -15.14
CA GLY A 35 21.56 1.72 -13.78
C GLY A 35 20.71 2.39 -12.68
N ILE A 36 20.41 3.69 -12.82
CA ILE A 36 19.60 4.44 -11.83
C ILE A 36 18.13 4.00 -11.85
N THR A 37 17.61 3.64 -13.02
CA THR A 37 16.20 3.27 -13.23
C THR A 37 15.93 1.78 -13.08
N ALA A 38 16.95 0.94 -12.94
CA ALA A 38 16.82 -0.50 -12.78
C ALA A 38 15.87 -0.88 -11.62
N GLY A 39 14.89 -1.74 -11.90
CA GLY A 39 13.88 -2.17 -10.93
C GLY A 39 12.80 -1.12 -10.64
N ARG A 40 12.78 -0.01 -11.39
CA ARG A 40 11.82 1.10 -11.27
C ARG A 40 11.10 1.35 -12.60
N ASP A 41 11.07 0.36 -13.48
CA ASP A 41 10.54 0.46 -14.84
C ASP A 41 9.07 0.91 -14.89
N GLN A 42 8.28 0.47 -13.90
CA GLN A 42 6.86 0.82 -13.75
C GLN A 42 6.58 2.33 -13.65
N TYR A 43 7.59 3.14 -13.34
CA TYR A 43 7.46 4.58 -13.18
C TYR A 43 7.81 5.36 -14.46
N GLY A 44 8.36 4.71 -15.49
CA GLY A 44 8.73 5.37 -16.74
C GLY A 44 9.67 6.57 -16.52
N LEU A 45 10.76 6.39 -15.75
CA LEU A 45 11.60 7.51 -15.30
C LEU A 45 12.57 8.07 -16.36
N LYS A 46 12.92 7.28 -17.39
CA LYS A 46 13.93 7.66 -18.39
C LYS A 46 13.66 9.02 -19.07
N PRO A 47 12.42 9.35 -19.48
CA PRO A 47 12.12 10.65 -20.08
C PRO A 47 12.46 11.86 -19.21
N PHE A 48 12.46 11.74 -17.88
CA PHE A 48 12.87 12.83 -16.99
C PHE A 48 14.38 13.08 -17.01
N PHE A 49 15.18 12.03 -17.24
CA PHE A 49 16.64 12.14 -17.37
C PHE A 49 17.06 12.65 -18.74
N HIS A 50 16.28 12.37 -19.78
CA HIS A 50 16.50 12.89 -21.14
C HIS A 50 16.18 14.39 -21.24
N THR A 51 15.26 14.89 -20.41
CA THR A 51 14.84 16.30 -20.40
C THR A 51 15.93 17.21 -19.85
N SER A 52 16.57 17.97 -20.75
CA SER A 52 17.41 19.11 -20.38
C SER A 52 16.56 20.30 -19.92
N LEU A 53 17.02 21.00 -18.87
CA LEU A 53 16.32 22.17 -18.34
C LEU A 53 16.78 23.45 -19.03
N ALA A 54 15.82 24.21 -19.57
CA ALA A 54 16.07 25.54 -20.12
C ALA A 54 16.00 26.61 -19.01
N GLY A 55 17.06 26.74 -18.21
CA GLY A 55 17.20 27.87 -17.28
C GLY A 55 17.84 27.55 -15.93
N ILE A 56 18.65 28.49 -15.43
CA ILE A 56 19.41 28.35 -14.18
C ILE A 56 18.48 28.20 -12.97
N ASP A 57 17.34 28.90 -12.94
CA ASP A 57 16.41 28.79 -11.80
C ASP A 57 15.77 27.40 -11.72
N ALA A 58 15.38 26.79 -12.84
CA ALA A 58 14.85 25.43 -12.87
C ALA A 58 15.89 24.40 -12.41
N VAL A 59 17.15 24.58 -12.84
CA VAL A 59 18.27 23.73 -12.37
C VAL A 59 18.45 23.86 -10.87
N ARG A 60 18.48 25.10 -10.35
CA ARG A 60 18.62 25.37 -8.92
C ARG A 60 17.44 24.81 -8.12
N TYR A 61 16.22 24.95 -8.62
CA TYR A 61 15.00 24.41 -8.03
C TYR A 61 15.11 22.89 -7.82
N ARG A 62 15.56 22.13 -8.82
CA ARG A 62 15.81 20.69 -8.65
C ARG A 62 16.92 20.42 -7.63
N GLN A 63 18.04 21.14 -7.72
CA GLN A 63 19.16 20.98 -6.79
C GLN A 63 18.78 21.26 -5.33
N GLU A 64 17.91 22.24 -5.07
CA GLU A 64 17.35 22.52 -3.76
C GLU A 64 16.61 21.29 -3.22
N VAL A 65 15.74 20.67 -4.03
CA VAL A 65 15.00 19.45 -3.64
C VAL A 65 15.95 18.30 -3.33
N PHE A 66 16.95 18.05 -4.17
CA PHE A 66 17.92 16.98 -3.93
C PHE A 66 18.77 17.24 -2.68
N ARG A 67 19.10 18.50 -2.38
CA ARG A 67 19.82 18.87 -1.15
C ARG A 67 19.00 18.56 0.10
N ASP A 68 17.70 18.87 0.11
CA ASP A 68 16.82 18.49 1.22
C ASP A 68 16.74 16.96 1.37
N LEU A 69 16.73 16.22 0.25
CA LEU A 69 16.73 14.74 0.27
C LEU A 69 18.05 14.13 0.75
N GLU A 70 19.13 14.90 0.91
CA GLU A 70 20.33 14.43 1.61
C GLU A 70 20.06 14.28 3.13
N ASN A 71 19.10 15.05 3.67
CA ASN A 71 18.67 14.92 5.05
C ASN A 71 17.82 13.65 5.24
N ARG A 72 18.27 12.74 6.11
CA ARG A 72 17.55 11.50 6.44
C ARG A 72 16.15 11.76 7.03
N GLY A 73 15.95 12.88 7.73
CA GLY A 73 14.65 13.28 8.26
C GLY A 73 13.61 13.59 7.18
N VAL A 74 14.04 13.97 5.97
CA VAL A 74 13.17 14.18 4.81
C VAL A 74 13.13 12.92 3.94
N ARG A 75 14.28 12.32 3.67
CA ARG A 75 14.40 11.17 2.77
C ARG A 75 13.67 9.93 3.28
N GLY A 76 13.77 9.63 4.58
CA GLY A 76 13.15 8.45 5.19
C GLY A 76 11.63 8.39 4.95
N PRO A 77 10.86 9.43 5.31
CA PRO A 77 9.43 9.50 5.03
C PRO A 77 9.09 9.34 3.54
N VAL A 78 9.87 9.95 2.63
CA VAL A 78 9.67 9.84 1.18
C VAL A 78 9.91 8.40 0.67
N GLU A 79 10.96 7.73 1.17
CA GLU A 79 11.27 6.33 0.84
C GLU A 79 10.16 5.39 1.34
N THR A 80 9.73 5.54 2.60
CA THR A 80 8.63 4.78 3.19
C THR A 80 7.34 4.95 2.38
N PHE A 81 7.00 6.19 2.01
CA PHE A 81 5.86 6.46 1.16
C PHE A 81 5.97 5.78 -0.20
N SER A 82 7.14 5.85 -0.85
CA SER A 82 7.37 5.22 -2.16
C SER A 82 7.17 3.70 -2.10
N GLN A 83 7.69 3.05 -1.06
CA GLN A 83 7.54 1.61 -0.83
C GLN A 83 6.08 1.24 -0.57
N ALA A 84 5.37 1.99 0.28
CA ALA A 84 3.95 1.76 0.54
C ALA A 84 3.10 1.92 -0.73
N MET A 85 3.39 2.93 -1.56
CA MET A 85 2.69 3.13 -2.84
C MET A 85 2.98 1.99 -3.84
N ALA A 86 4.17 1.41 -3.82
CA ALA A 86 4.48 0.21 -4.62
C ALA A 86 3.67 -0.99 -4.15
N ALA A 87 3.65 -1.27 -2.84
CA ALA A 87 2.86 -2.34 -2.25
C ALA A 87 1.35 -2.18 -2.52
N MET A 88 0.84 -0.94 -2.47
CA MET A 88 -0.55 -0.64 -2.83
C MET A 88 -0.85 -1.02 -4.29
N ARG A 89 0.01 -0.63 -5.25
CA ARG A 89 -0.16 -0.99 -6.66
C ARG A 89 -0.08 -2.50 -6.90
N GLU A 90 0.81 -3.19 -6.19
CA GLU A 90 0.91 -4.65 -6.24
C GLU A 90 -0.39 -5.31 -5.76
N ARG A 91 -1.00 -4.80 -4.68
CA ARG A 91 -2.30 -5.29 -4.18
C ARG A 91 -3.43 -5.08 -5.20
N LEU A 92 -3.48 -3.91 -5.85
CA LEU A 92 -4.45 -3.66 -6.92
C LEU A 92 -4.25 -4.63 -8.11
N ALA A 93 -3.02 -4.78 -8.57
CA ALA A 93 -2.69 -5.71 -9.65
C ALA A 93 -2.99 -7.18 -9.26
N GLN A 94 -2.85 -7.52 -7.98
CA GLN A 94 -3.22 -8.83 -7.47
C GLN A 94 -4.75 -9.01 -7.46
N ALA A 95 -5.52 -8.01 -7.03
CA ALA A 95 -6.97 -8.03 -7.04
C ALA A 95 -7.53 -8.29 -8.45
N GLU A 96 -6.93 -7.70 -9.48
CA GLU A 96 -7.34 -7.90 -10.88
C GLU A 96 -7.19 -9.37 -11.33
N LYS A 97 -6.14 -10.07 -10.85
CA LYS A 97 -5.83 -11.46 -11.22
C LYS A 97 -6.72 -12.50 -10.54
N LEU A 98 -7.36 -12.14 -9.43
CA LEU A 98 -8.19 -13.08 -8.66
C LEU A 98 -9.48 -13.43 -9.41
N ARG A 99 -10.17 -14.48 -8.97
CA ARG A 99 -11.43 -14.92 -9.58
C ARG A 99 -12.67 -14.63 -8.72
N TYR A 100 -12.53 -14.76 -7.41
CA TYR A 100 -13.65 -14.66 -6.48
C TYR A 100 -13.87 -13.22 -6.02
N ARG A 101 -15.13 -12.77 -6.10
CA ARG A 101 -15.53 -11.38 -5.83
C ARG A 101 -15.07 -10.86 -4.46
N TYR A 102 -15.47 -11.51 -3.37
CA TYR A 102 -15.12 -11.06 -2.02
C TYR A 102 -13.62 -11.05 -1.76
N GLN A 103 -12.89 -11.95 -2.42
CA GLN A 103 -11.43 -11.94 -2.37
C GLN A 103 -10.87 -10.69 -3.06
N LYS A 104 -11.36 -10.33 -4.25
CA LYS A 104 -10.96 -9.09 -4.94
C LYS A 104 -11.24 -7.86 -4.10
N GLU A 105 -12.45 -7.79 -3.53
CA GLU A 105 -12.89 -6.67 -2.70
C GLU A 105 -12.01 -6.53 -1.45
N ALA A 106 -11.65 -7.64 -0.79
CA ALA A 106 -10.71 -7.61 0.33
C ALA A 106 -9.33 -7.06 -0.06
N TRP A 107 -8.75 -7.53 -1.18
CA TRP A 107 -7.47 -7.01 -1.69
C TRP A 107 -7.54 -5.53 -2.06
N PHE A 108 -8.69 -5.07 -2.58
CA PHE A 108 -8.91 -3.66 -2.86
C PHE A 108 -8.97 -2.83 -1.58
N VAL A 109 -9.72 -3.27 -0.56
CA VAL A 109 -9.76 -2.64 0.77
C VAL A 109 -8.36 -2.54 1.37
N ASP A 110 -7.56 -3.61 1.29
CA ASP A 110 -6.17 -3.62 1.75
C ASP A 110 -5.28 -2.64 0.98
N ALA A 111 -5.53 -2.44 -0.31
CA ALA A 111 -4.80 -1.45 -1.13
C ALA A 111 -5.16 -0.02 -0.70
N VAL A 112 -6.45 0.28 -0.50
CA VAL A 112 -6.93 1.59 -0.01
C VAL A 112 -6.38 1.88 1.39
N ALA A 113 -6.26 0.85 2.25
CA ALA A 113 -5.67 0.99 3.57
C ALA A 113 -4.21 1.44 3.53
N VAL A 114 -3.38 0.78 2.72
CA VAL A 114 -1.98 1.18 2.53
C VAL A 114 -1.88 2.58 1.94
N TYR A 115 -2.73 2.90 0.97
CA TYR A 115 -2.76 4.24 0.37
C TYR A 115 -3.02 5.32 1.43
N GLY A 116 -4.11 5.18 2.18
CA GLY A 116 -4.52 6.19 3.15
C GLY A 116 -3.53 6.32 4.30
N GLU A 117 -2.98 5.21 4.80
CA GLU A 117 -1.93 5.24 5.82
C GLU A 117 -0.66 5.93 5.30
N ALA A 118 -0.22 5.61 4.08
CA ALA A 118 0.96 6.21 3.47
C ALA A 118 0.82 7.72 3.28
N VAL A 119 -0.33 8.18 2.78
CA VAL A 119 -0.61 9.61 2.58
C VAL A 119 -0.67 10.35 3.93
N ALA A 120 -1.38 9.79 4.92
CA ALA A 120 -1.50 10.39 6.24
C ALA A 120 -0.15 10.45 6.96
N ALA A 121 0.66 9.39 6.87
CA ALA A 121 2.00 9.34 7.44
C ALA A 121 2.93 10.34 6.76
N LEU A 122 2.99 10.37 5.43
CA LEU A 122 3.83 11.31 4.70
C LEU A 122 3.48 12.76 5.03
N ALA A 123 2.18 13.11 5.05
CA ALA A 123 1.73 14.45 5.38
C ALA A 123 2.16 14.88 6.78
N ARG A 124 2.01 13.99 7.78
CA ARG A 124 2.43 14.23 9.16
C ARG A 124 3.95 14.37 9.26
N ASP A 125 4.69 13.45 8.67
CA ASP A 125 6.14 13.36 8.86
C ASP A 125 6.85 14.54 8.15
N LEU A 126 6.42 14.91 6.94
CA LEU A 126 6.92 16.11 6.25
C LEU A 126 6.54 17.42 6.95
N GLN A 127 5.43 17.46 7.69
CA GLN A 127 5.07 18.63 8.49
C GLN A 127 6.10 18.93 9.59
N SER A 128 6.73 17.89 10.13
CA SER A 128 7.77 17.98 11.17
C SER A 128 9.19 18.07 10.62
N ALA A 129 9.38 17.80 9.33
CA ALA A 129 10.70 17.78 8.71
C ALA A 129 11.22 19.19 8.41
N ASP A 130 12.54 19.36 8.55
CA ASP A 130 13.24 20.57 8.15
C ASP A 130 13.42 20.58 6.62
N VAL A 131 12.67 21.44 5.96
CA VAL A 131 12.54 21.52 4.49
C VAL A 131 12.82 22.95 4.08
N ALA A 132 13.90 23.15 3.32
CA ALA A 132 14.34 24.46 2.85
C ALA A 132 14.02 24.70 1.37
N SER A 133 13.89 23.64 0.57
CA SER A 133 13.66 23.74 -0.86
C SER A 133 12.26 24.23 -1.18
N ARG A 134 12.17 25.05 -2.23
CA ARG A 134 10.88 25.54 -2.75
C ARG A 134 9.97 24.37 -3.15
N GLY A 135 10.55 23.35 -3.79
CA GLY A 135 9.80 22.20 -4.28
C GLY A 135 9.23 21.30 -3.19
N LEU A 136 10.02 20.91 -2.18
CA LEU A 136 9.48 20.11 -1.08
C LEU A 136 8.57 20.93 -0.17
N ALA A 137 8.81 22.23 -0.01
CA ALA A 137 7.90 23.09 0.73
C ALA A 137 6.52 23.15 0.06
N ALA A 138 6.49 23.29 -1.27
CA ALA A 138 5.25 23.26 -2.05
C ALA A 138 4.61 21.86 -2.03
N PHE A 139 5.39 20.79 -2.13
CA PHE A 139 4.89 19.42 -2.04
C PHE A 139 4.29 19.11 -0.66
N ARG A 140 4.95 19.56 0.41
CA ARG A 140 4.44 19.48 1.79
C ARG A 140 3.09 20.20 1.91
N ALA A 141 2.98 21.41 1.38
CA ALA A 141 1.70 22.13 1.37
C ALA A 141 0.63 21.37 0.58
N HIS A 142 0.99 20.82 -0.59
CA HIS A 142 0.10 20.04 -1.44
C HIS A 142 -0.41 18.77 -0.73
N ILE A 143 0.48 17.93 -0.19
CA ILE A 143 0.11 16.67 0.45
C ILE A 143 -0.68 16.91 1.74
N THR A 144 -0.35 17.94 2.52
CA THR A 144 -1.11 18.33 3.71
C THR A 144 -2.49 18.84 3.35
N SER A 145 -2.62 19.61 2.27
CA SER A 145 -3.93 20.04 1.76
C SER A 145 -4.75 18.86 1.25
N TYR A 146 -4.14 17.95 0.50
CA TYR A 146 -4.78 16.73 -0.01
C TYR A 146 -5.27 15.84 1.13
N ALA A 147 -4.44 15.57 2.14
CA ALA A 147 -4.79 14.75 3.30
C ALA A 147 -5.91 15.37 4.16
N ARG A 148 -6.14 16.69 4.06
CA ARG A 148 -7.23 17.42 4.73
C ARG A 148 -8.46 17.63 3.83
N SER A 149 -8.38 17.24 2.57
CA SER A 149 -9.48 17.41 1.62
C SER A 149 -10.68 16.54 2.01
N ALA A 150 -11.90 17.02 1.75
CA ALA A 150 -13.13 16.29 2.05
C ALA A 150 -13.17 14.91 1.35
N ALA A 151 -12.62 14.82 0.13
CA ALA A 151 -12.57 13.56 -0.62
C ALA A 151 -11.68 12.52 0.09
N PHE A 152 -10.47 12.91 0.52
CA PHE A 152 -9.58 12.01 1.22
C PHE A 152 -10.11 11.63 2.60
N THR A 153 -10.62 12.60 3.37
CA THR A 153 -11.12 12.33 4.73
C THR A 153 -12.37 11.47 4.72
N SER A 154 -13.27 11.61 3.73
CA SER A 154 -14.42 10.70 3.59
C SER A 154 -13.97 9.28 3.26
N LEU A 155 -13.10 9.12 2.26
CA LEU A 155 -12.55 7.81 1.87
C LEU A 155 -11.88 7.12 3.07
N TRP A 156 -11.04 7.85 3.80
CA TRP A 156 -10.32 7.29 4.94
C TRP A 156 -11.26 6.87 6.06
N ARG A 157 -12.27 7.70 6.38
CA ARG A 157 -13.29 7.38 7.38
C ARG A 157 -14.11 6.14 6.98
N GLU A 158 -14.63 6.12 5.75
CA GLU A 158 -15.43 5.00 5.23
C GLU A 158 -14.64 3.69 5.28
N LEU A 159 -13.35 3.73 4.93
CA LEU A 159 -12.47 2.57 5.07
C LEU A 159 -12.35 2.09 6.52
N GLN A 160 -12.13 3.01 7.48
CA GLN A 160 -11.99 2.65 8.89
C GLN A 160 -13.30 2.08 9.46
N GLU A 161 -14.46 2.64 9.07
CA GLU A 161 -15.79 2.14 9.41
C GLU A 161 -15.99 0.73 8.85
N LEU A 162 -15.63 0.50 7.58
CA LEU A 162 -15.72 -0.81 6.93
C LEU A 162 -14.80 -1.84 7.59
N GLN A 163 -13.54 -1.52 7.86
CA GLN A 163 -12.60 -2.41 8.55
C GLN A 163 -13.10 -2.76 9.96
N THR A 164 -13.68 -1.78 10.66
CA THR A 164 -14.30 -2.00 11.97
C THR A 164 -15.49 -2.95 11.84
N ALA A 165 -16.41 -2.72 10.89
CA ALA A 165 -17.56 -3.59 10.66
C ALA A 165 -17.13 -5.02 10.30
N LEU A 166 -16.18 -5.19 9.39
CA LEU A 166 -15.61 -6.48 9.01
C LEU A 166 -14.94 -7.20 10.20
N SER A 167 -14.29 -6.47 11.10
CA SER A 167 -13.68 -7.06 12.31
C SER A 167 -14.69 -7.67 13.28
N THR A 168 -15.96 -7.25 13.20
CA THR A 168 -17.05 -7.80 14.02
C THR A 168 -17.58 -9.14 13.49
N VAL A 169 -17.26 -9.51 12.24
CA VAL A 169 -17.74 -10.73 11.61
C VAL A 169 -17.10 -11.94 12.27
N ARG A 170 -17.91 -12.71 13.02
CA ARG A 170 -17.49 -13.94 13.68
C ARG A 170 -18.45 -15.07 13.30
N TYR A 171 -17.93 -16.12 12.70
CA TYR A 171 -18.75 -17.24 12.22
C TYR A 171 -18.17 -18.59 12.66
N CYS A 172 -19.06 -19.58 12.75
CA CYS A 172 -18.73 -20.96 13.07
C CYS A 172 -18.90 -21.82 11.82
N LEU A 173 -17.98 -22.77 11.61
CA LEU A 173 -18.07 -23.79 10.58
C LEU A 173 -18.43 -25.14 11.21
N LEU A 174 -19.57 -25.69 10.82
CA LEU A 174 -19.95 -27.07 11.14
C LEU A 174 -19.69 -27.95 9.93
N ILE A 175 -18.72 -28.85 10.05
CA ILE A 175 -18.31 -29.76 8.98
C ILE A 175 -18.79 -31.17 9.31
N LYS A 176 -19.67 -31.73 8.47
CA LYS A 176 -20.17 -33.11 8.59
C LYS A 176 -20.00 -33.84 7.26
N GLY A 177 -18.94 -34.63 7.14
CA GLY A 177 -18.56 -35.27 5.89
C GLY A 177 -18.31 -34.24 4.79
N LYS A 178 -19.08 -34.28 3.71
CA LYS A 178 -19.01 -33.32 2.59
C LYS A 178 -19.89 -32.08 2.77
N HIS A 179 -20.58 -31.94 3.90
CA HIS A 179 -21.47 -30.81 4.15
C HIS A 179 -20.80 -29.81 5.08
N ILE A 180 -20.78 -28.55 4.64
CA ILE A 180 -20.32 -27.41 5.44
C ILE A 180 -21.53 -26.52 5.71
N ARG A 181 -21.77 -26.20 6.98
CA ARG A 181 -22.77 -25.23 7.41
C ARG A 181 -22.06 -24.08 8.11
N VAL A 182 -22.34 -22.86 7.65
CA VAL A 182 -21.86 -21.63 8.25
C VAL A 182 -22.98 -21.05 9.12
N ARG A 183 -22.67 -20.63 10.35
CA ARG A 183 -23.59 -19.91 11.23
C ARG A 183 -22.88 -18.75 11.92
N LYS A 184 -23.65 -17.78 12.43
CA LYS A 184 -23.11 -16.72 13.27
C LYS A 184 -22.54 -17.32 14.55
N TYR A 185 -21.47 -16.72 15.06
CA TYR A 185 -20.98 -16.99 16.41
C TYR A 185 -21.95 -16.37 17.43
N GLU A 186 -22.42 -17.16 18.38
CA GLU A 186 -23.42 -16.81 19.40
C GLU A 186 -22.80 -16.85 20.80
N SER A 187 -21.55 -16.39 20.92
CA SER A 187 -20.80 -16.40 22.19
C SER A 187 -20.68 -17.80 22.79
N GLU A 188 -20.56 -18.82 21.94
CA GLU A 188 -20.38 -20.19 22.40
C GLU A 188 -19.16 -20.31 23.32
N THR A 189 -19.30 -21.02 24.43
CA THR A 189 -18.22 -21.18 25.41
C THR A 189 -17.05 -21.94 24.80
N ASP A 190 -15.85 -21.37 24.91
CA ASP A 190 -14.62 -22.05 24.50
C ASP A 190 -14.22 -23.10 25.55
N TYR A 191 -14.73 -24.32 25.37
CA TYR A 191 -14.39 -25.45 26.23
C TYR A 191 -12.94 -25.93 26.06
N SER A 192 -12.16 -25.39 25.13
CA SER A 192 -10.77 -25.83 24.93
C SER A 192 -9.92 -25.56 26.18
N ALA A 193 -10.19 -24.48 26.91
CA ALA A 193 -9.55 -24.18 28.19
C ALA A 193 -9.92 -25.19 29.27
N ASP A 194 -11.21 -25.52 29.41
CA ASP A 194 -11.70 -26.48 30.41
C ASP A 194 -11.18 -27.90 30.13
N VAL A 195 -11.14 -28.29 28.86
CA VAL A 195 -10.54 -29.56 28.41
C VAL A 195 -9.05 -29.55 28.71
N ALA A 196 -8.32 -28.50 28.33
CA ALA A 196 -6.88 -28.40 28.59
C ALA A 196 -6.58 -28.47 30.09
N GLN A 197 -7.38 -27.82 30.93
CA GLN A 197 -7.26 -27.88 32.39
C GLN A 197 -7.55 -29.28 32.93
N THR A 198 -8.62 -29.94 32.46
CA THR A 198 -8.99 -31.30 32.87
C THR A 198 -7.88 -32.31 32.57
N PHE A 199 -7.21 -32.16 31.43
CA PHE A 199 -6.13 -33.05 30.99
C PHE A 199 -4.73 -32.57 31.40
N ALA A 200 -4.59 -31.44 32.09
CA ALA A 200 -3.29 -30.89 32.49
C ALA A 200 -2.45 -31.87 33.32
N LYS A 201 -3.10 -32.65 34.20
CA LYS A 201 -2.47 -33.68 35.04
C LYS A 201 -1.86 -34.85 34.25
N PHE A 202 -2.24 -35.02 32.98
CA PHE A 202 -1.72 -36.07 32.10
C PHE A 202 -0.65 -35.55 31.13
N ARG A 203 -0.30 -34.25 31.18
CA ARG A 203 0.69 -33.65 30.29
C ARG A 203 2.11 -34.03 30.74
N GLN A 204 2.70 -35.02 30.08
CA GLN A 204 4.08 -35.47 30.35
C GLN A 204 5.05 -34.87 29.32
N GLY A 205 5.96 -34.01 29.78
CA GLY A 205 7.03 -33.44 28.94
C GLY A 205 6.56 -32.53 27.80
N ALA A 206 7.47 -32.22 26.88
CA ALA A 206 7.16 -31.49 25.66
C ALA A 206 6.49 -32.43 24.64
N VAL A 207 5.18 -32.30 24.46
CA VAL A 207 4.39 -33.15 23.55
C VAL A 207 4.43 -32.57 22.13
N LYS A 208 4.44 -33.46 21.13
CA LYS A 208 4.40 -33.11 19.71
C LYS A 208 3.13 -32.29 19.40
N SER A 209 3.30 -31.11 18.80
CA SER A 209 2.17 -30.29 18.35
C SER A 209 1.51 -30.95 17.14
N TYR A 210 0.20 -31.13 17.20
CA TYR A 210 -0.62 -31.56 16.07
C TYR A 210 -1.35 -30.39 15.39
N ARG A 211 -1.00 -29.15 15.75
CA ARG A 211 -1.52 -27.98 15.05
C ARG A 211 -1.01 -28.00 13.62
N VAL A 212 -1.94 -27.94 12.68
CA VAL A 212 -1.62 -27.81 11.26
C VAL A 212 -1.34 -26.33 11.00
N ASN A 213 -0.20 -26.04 10.39
CA ASN A 213 0.03 -24.71 9.83
C ASN A 213 -0.76 -24.60 8.53
N PHE A 214 -1.70 -23.67 8.49
CA PHE A 214 -2.38 -23.32 7.26
C PHE A 214 -1.49 -22.36 6.48
N PRO A 215 -1.04 -22.71 5.27
CA PRO A 215 -0.27 -21.80 4.45
C PRO A 215 -1.15 -20.65 3.95
N ASP A 216 -0.68 -19.42 4.12
CA ASP A 216 -1.33 -18.19 3.63
C ASP A 216 -1.10 -18.03 2.12
N TRP A 217 -1.72 -18.90 1.33
CA TRP A 217 -1.69 -18.75 -0.12
C TRP A 217 -2.59 -17.58 -0.55
N PRO A 218 -2.12 -16.73 -1.49
CA PRO A 218 -2.94 -15.63 -2.00
C PRO A 218 -4.18 -16.08 -2.77
N GLN A 219 -4.25 -17.36 -3.17
CA GLN A 219 -5.36 -17.91 -3.94
C GLN A 219 -6.27 -18.73 -3.04
N MET A 220 -7.56 -18.45 -3.16
CA MET A 220 -8.61 -19.16 -2.48
C MET A 220 -9.09 -20.33 -3.35
N ASN A 221 -9.39 -21.48 -2.74
CA ASN A 221 -10.02 -22.60 -3.44
C ASN A 221 -11.56 -22.45 -3.47
N HIS A 222 -12.23 -23.33 -4.22
CA HIS A 222 -13.68 -23.28 -4.40
C HIS A 222 -14.49 -23.53 -3.10
N VAL A 223 -13.93 -24.23 -2.13
CA VAL A 223 -14.59 -24.49 -0.83
C VAL A 223 -14.54 -23.24 0.04
N GLU A 224 -13.36 -22.62 0.16
CA GLU A 224 -13.17 -21.36 0.87
C GLU A 224 -14.04 -20.25 0.27
N ALA A 225 -14.12 -20.19 -1.07
CA ALA A 225 -14.99 -19.25 -1.78
C ALA A 225 -16.46 -19.45 -1.40
N ALA A 226 -16.95 -20.70 -1.42
CA ALA A 226 -18.31 -21.02 -1.05
C ALA A 226 -18.61 -20.71 0.43
N VAL A 227 -17.62 -20.86 1.31
CA VAL A 227 -17.75 -20.44 2.72
C VAL A 227 -17.91 -18.92 2.81
N LEU A 228 -17.09 -18.13 2.11
CA LEU A 228 -17.25 -16.67 2.09
C LEU A 228 -18.61 -16.23 1.55
N ASP A 229 -19.13 -16.88 0.50
CA ASP A 229 -20.47 -16.60 -0.03
C ASP A 229 -21.57 -16.87 1.02
N LEU A 230 -21.40 -17.89 1.87
CA LEU A 230 -22.32 -18.17 2.97
C LEU A 230 -22.17 -17.17 4.13
N VAL A 231 -20.94 -16.75 4.44
CA VAL A 231 -20.69 -15.70 5.44
C VAL A 231 -21.33 -14.38 5.01
N ALA A 232 -21.16 -13.97 3.75
CA ALA A 232 -21.76 -12.75 3.22
C ALA A 232 -23.29 -12.77 3.30
N LYS A 233 -23.93 -13.93 3.13
CA LYS A 233 -25.39 -14.08 3.35
C LYS A 233 -25.81 -13.95 4.81
N LEU A 234 -24.94 -14.28 5.76
CA LEU A 234 -25.20 -14.13 7.19
C LEU A 234 -25.04 -12.67 7.64
N TYR A 235 -24.16 -11.91 6.99
CA TYR A 235 -23.84 -10.52 7.31
C TYR A 235 -24.10 -9.60 6.11
N PRO A 236 -25.37 -9.42 5.68
CA PRO A 236 -25.68 -8.61 4.49
C PRO A 236 -25.50 -7.10 4.70
N ASP A 237 -25.50 -6.65 5.95
CA ASP A 237 -25.37 -5.24 6.35
C ASP A 237 -23.91 -4.81 6.56
N VAL A 238 -22.97 -5.73 6.37
CA VAL A 238 -21.51 -5.52 6.50
C VAL A 238 -20.86 -5.60 5.12
#